data_AF-A0A4P9Z8W2-F1
#
_entry.id   AF-A0A4P9Z8W2-F1
#
_cell.length_a   1.000
_cell.length_b   1.000
_cell.length_c   1.000
_cell.angle_alpha   90.00
_cell.angle_beta   90.00
_cell.angle_gamma   90.00
#
_symmetry.space_group_name_H-M   'P 1'
#
loop_
_entity.id
_entity.type
_entity.pdbx_description
1 polymer ?
#
loop_
_entity_poly.entity_id
_entity_poly.type
_entity_poly.pdbx_seq_one_letter_code
_entity_poly.pdbx_strand_id
1 'polypeptide(L)'
;MVSAVFNDYSVVSNVTSFADAYQRFDNIAGLNSVEKLWGAYYAWMNNDIFATGIFFFLMHEIMYFGRCLPWFIIDRIPYFKKYKIQDTKIPSNAEQWECMKSVLISHFMVEAFPIWFFHPISAKIGMSFSVPFPSVTKVLFQLGLFFVMEDAWHYWLHRGMHYGVFYKYIHKQHHRYAAPFSLTAEYAHPVEVALLGVGTVGLPLLWCYFTRDLHLFIISLWVSLRLFQAVDAHSGYEFPWSLHHFLPFWAGADHHDEHHQYFIGSYASSFRWWDFVLGTEAGPKGKKSREDKMKARAEKKVQ
;
A
#
# COMPACT_ATOMS: atom_id res chain seq x y z
N MET A 1 -7.78 13.73 -27.86
CA MET A 1 -6.57 14.36 -27.29
C MET A 1 -5.40 13.46 -27.60
N VAL A 2 -4.26 14.04 -27.92
CA VAL A 2 -3.04 13.29 -28.27
C VAL A 2 -2.41 12.75 -26.98
N SER A 3 -1.94 11.50 -26.97
CA SER A 3 -1.38 10.86 -25.76
C SER A 3 -0.16 11.62 -25.22
N ALA A 4 -0.14 11.88 -23.92
CA ALA A 4 0.95 12.53 -23.18
C ALA A 4 2.11 11.57 -22.84
N VAL A 5 1.98 10.29 -23.20
CA VAL A 5 3.02 9.27 -22.98
C VAL A 5 4.16 9.39 -24.00
N PHE A 6 3.99 10.15 -25.08
CA PHE A 6 5.00 10.28 -26.13
C PHE A 6 5.08 11.66 -26.74
N ASN A 7 6.31 12.03 -27.09
CA ASN A 7 6.63 13.27 -27.78
C ASN A 7 6.72 13.11 -29.31
N ASP A 8 6.89 11.87 -29.82
CA ASP A 8 6.97 11.59 -31.26
C ASP A 8 5.71 10.86 -31.76
N TYR A 9 4.87 11.62 -32.46
CA TYR A 9 3.55 11.16 -32.93
C TYR A 9 3.60 10.34 -34.22
N SER A 10 4.74 10.29 -34.91
CA SER A 10 4.89 9.50 -36.14
C SER A 10 4.70 7.99 -35.88
N VAL A 11 5.13 7.53 -34.70
CA VAL A 11 5.07 6.13 -34.28
C VAL A 11 3.65 5.69 -33.85
N VAL A 12 2.81 6.65 -33.44
CA VAL A 12 1.56 6.37 -32.69
C VAL A 12 0.29 6.54 -33.55
N SER A 13 0.41 7.07 -34.77
CA SER A 13 -0.74 7.33 -35.64
C SER A 13 -1.31 6.04 -36.27
N ASN A 14 -2.65 5.91 -36.30
CA ASN A 14 -3.35 4.78 -36.94
C ASN A 14 -2.94 3.38 -36.44
N VAL A 15 -2.66 3.24 -35.15
CA VAL A 15 -2.46 1.93 -34.52
C VAL A 15 -3.77 1.13 -34.59
N THR A 16 -3.71 -0.08 -35.15
CA THR A 16 -4.92 -0.92 -35.38
C THR A 16 -5.07 -2.06 -34.38
N SER A 17 -3.97 -2.48 -33.75
CA SER A 17 -3.93 -3.55 -32.75
C SER A 17 -2.79 -3.34 -31.76
N PHE A 18 -2.82 -4.04 -30.62
CA PHE A 18 -1.71 -4.00 -29.67
C PHE A 18 -0.41 -4.56 -30.27
N ALA A 19 -0.48 -5.59 -31.11
CA ALA A 19 0.71 -6.16 -31.76
C ALA A 19 1.37 -5.16 -32.71
N ASP A 20 0.56 -4.42 -33.49
CA ASP A 20 1.02 -3.30 -34.33
C ASP A 20 1.67 -2.22 -33.46
N ALA A 21 1.02 -1.79 -32.37
CA ALA A 21 1.58 -0.83 -31.42
C ALA A 21 2.95 -1.30 -30.90
N TYR A 22 3.03 -2.54 -30.43
CA TYR A 22 4.26 -3.10 -29.85
C TYR A 22 5.40 -3.17 -30.87
N GLN A 23 5.15 -3.63 -32.10
CA GLN A 23 6.16 -3.66 -33.16
C GLN A 23 6.74 -2.26 -33.44
N ARG A 24 5.89 -1.22 -33.44
CA ARG A 24 6.34 0.15 -33.65
C ARG A 24 7.22 0.65 -32.50
N PHE A 25 6.87 0.32 -31.25
CA PHE A 25 7.71 0.62 -30.08
C PHE A 25 8.99 -0.21 -30.03
N ASP A 26 8.96 -1.44 -30.53
CA ASP A 26 10.14 -2.32 -30.53
C ASP A 26 11.28 -1.77 -31.39
N ASN A 27 10.92 -1.03 -32.44
CA ASN A 27 11.86 -0.34 -33.34
C ASN A 27 12.48 0.93 -32.72
N ILE A 28 11.98 1.43 -31.59
CA ILE A 28 12.56 2.61 -30.93
C ILE A 28 13.81 2.20 -30.14
N ALA A 29 14.96 2.67 -30.60
CA ALA A 29 16.22 2.46 -29.91
C ALA A 29 16.25 3.19 -28.55
N GLY A 30 16.91 2.57 -27.56
CA GLY A 30 17.11 3.17 -26.24
C GLY A 30 15.99 2.93 -25.22
N LEU A 31 14.87 2.31 -25.62
CA LEU A 31 13.82 1.86 -24.69
C LEU A 31 14.01 0.40 -24.28
N ASN A 32 13.82 0.11 -23.00
CA ASN A 32 13.76 -1.26 -22.49
C ASN A 32 12.39 -1.91 -22.78
N SER A 33 12.29 -3.23 -22.59
CA SER A 33 11.06 -3.99 -22.91
C SER A 33 9.82 -3.51 -22.14
N VAL A 34 9.98 -3.04 -20.90
CA VAL A 34 8.86 -2.54 -20.09
C VAL A 34 8.39 -1.17 -20.59
N GLU A 35 9.32 -0.28 -20.96
CA GLU A 35 9.00 1.01 -21.57
C GLU A 35 8.30 0.83 -22.92
N LYS A 36 8.74 -0.15 -23.73
CA LYS A 36 8.09 -0.50 -25.00
C LYS A 36 6.66 -1.00 -24.79
N LEU A 37 6.44 -1.88 -23.81
CA LEU A 37 5.10 -2.38 -23.46
C LEU A 37 4.19 -1.28 -22.91
N TRP A 38 4.71 -0.48 -21.97
CA TRP A 38 4.04 0.70 -21.44
C TRP A 38 3.59 1.58 -22.58
N GLY A 39 4.52 1.84 -23.49
CA GLY A 39 4.23 2.66 -24.61
C GLY A 39 3.15 2.11 -25.54
N ALA A 40 3.33 0.87 -25.99
CA ALA A 40 2.39 0.18 -26.86
C ALA A 40 0.97 0.15 -26.28
N TYR A 41 0.85 -0.01 -24.96
CA TYR A 41 -0.42 0.00 -24.26
C TYR A 41 -1.14 1.34 -24.40
N TYR A 42 -0.51 2.46 -24.04
CA TYR A 42 -1.14 3.79 -24.16
C TYR A 42 -1.47 4.15 -25.61
N ALA A 43 -0.59 3.79 -26.55
CA ALA A 43 -0.81 3.98 -27.98
C ALA A 43 -2.03 3.20 -28.48
N TRP A 44 -2.16 1.92 -28.11
CA TRP A 44 -3.27 1.06 -28.49
C TRP A 44 -4.60 1.50 -27.88
N MET A 45 -4.59 1.92 -26.62
CA MET A 45 -5.79 2.40 -25.93
C MET A 45 -6.30 3.73 -26.50
N ASN A 46 -5.41 4.57 -27.04
CA ASN A 46 -5.70 5.87 -27.67
C ASN A 46 -6.56 6.81 -26.79
N ASN A 47 -6.49 6.63 -25.47
CA ASN A 47 -7.17 7.44 -24.46
C ASN A 47 -6.45 7.25 -23.12
N ASP A 48 -5.62 8.22 -22.74
CA ASP A 48 -4.74 8.08 -21.57
C ASP A 48 -5.52 7.99 -20.25
N ILE A 49 -6.69 8.65 -20.16
CA ILE A 49 -7.56 8.56 -18.97
C ILE A 49 -8.03 7.10 -18.83
N PHE A 50 -8.50 6.51 -19.92
CA PHE A 50 -9.01 5.15 -19.93
C PHE A 50 -7.91 4.10 -19.73
N ALA A 51 -6.76 4.30 -20.39
CA ALA A 51 -5.57 3.48 -20.21
C ALA A 51 -5.09 3.51 -18.74
N THR A 52 -4.95 4.68 -18.15
CA THR A 52 -4.49 4.82 -16.76
C THR A 52 -5.49 4.21 -15.78
N GLY A 53 -6.79 4.48 -15.96
CA GLY A 53 -7.85 3.95 -15.10
C GLY A 53 -7.89 2.43 -15.07
N ILE A 54 -7.88 1.79 -16.25
CA ILE A 54 -7.82 0.32 -16.35
C ILE A 54 -6.52 -0.22 -15.76
N PHE A 55 -5.38 0.38 -16.12
CA PHE A 55 -4.09 -0.08 -15.64
C PHE A 55 -4.01 -0.05 -14.11
N PHE A 56 -4.35 1.06 -13.47
CA PHE A 56 -4.27 1.17 -12.01
C PHE A 56 -5.29 0.30 -11.29
N PHE A 57 -6.52 0.20 -11.80
CA PHE A 57 -7.53 -0.67 -11.20
C PHE A 57 -7.11 -2.14 -11.27
N LEU A 58 -6.71 -2.63 -12.46
CA LEU A 58 -6.24 -4.01 -12.61
C LEU A 58 -4.94 -4.27 -11.83
N MET A 59 -4.00 -3.32 -11.83
CA MET A 59 -2.77 -3.44 -11.05
C MET A 59 -3.09 -3.57 -9.56
N HIS A 60 -3.98 -2.73 -9.02
CA HIS A 60 -4.39 -2.81 -7.62
C HIS A 60 -5.00 -4.19 -7.30
N GLU A 61 -6.00 -4.63 -8.07
CA GLU A 61 -6.68 -5.92 -7.88
C GLU A 61 -5.71 -7.10 -7.95
N ILE A 62 -4.85 -7.13 -8.99
CA ILE A 62 -3.86 -8.18 -9.19
C ILE A 62 -2.84 -8.20 -8.05
N MET A 63 -2.33 -7.03 -7.64
CA MET A 63 -1.34 -6.96 -6.58
C MET A 63 -1.94 -7.33 -5.22
N TYR A 64 -3.13 -6.83 -4.90
CA TYR A 64 -3.80 -7.09 -3.62
C TYR A 64 -4.21 -8.56 -3.49
N PHE A 65 -5.04 -9.07 -4.41
CA PHE A 65 -5.52 -10.45 -4.33
C PHE A 65 -4.41 -11.46 -4.66
N GLY A 66 -3.50 -11.11 -5.56
CA GLY A 66 -2.31 -11.91 -5.84
C GLY A 66 -1.40 -12.04 -4.63
N ARG A 67 -1.23 -10.97 -3.83
CA ARG A 67 -0.48 -11.03 -2.57
C ARG A 67 -1.24 -11.76 -1.46
N CYS A 68 -2.57 -11.70 -1.43
CA CYS A 68 -3.39 -12.45 -0.47
C CYS A 68 -3.37 -13.96 -0.71
N LEU A 69 -3.31 -14.40 -1.97
CA LEU A 69 -3.46 -15.81 -2.35
C LEU A 69 -2.43 -16.76 -1.70
N PRO A 70 -1.11 -16.44 -1.65
CA PRO A 70 -0.15 -17.27 -0.92
C PRO A 70 -0.52 -17.48 0.54
N TRP A 71 -1.02 -16.45 1.23
CA TRP A 71 -1.42 -16.55 2.63
C TRP A 71 -2.64 -17.45 2.82
N PHE A 72 -3.62 -17.33 1.94
CA PHE A 72 -4.77 -18.22 1.88
C PHE A 72 -4.36 -19.70 1.74
N ILE A 73 -3.39 -19.98 0.86
CA ILE A 73 -2.87 -21.34 0.64
C ILE A 73 -2.14 -21.85 1.88
N ILE A 74 -1.28 -21.01 2.48
CA ILE A 74 -0.49 -21.33 3.67
C ILE A 74 -1.39 -21.66 4.87
N ASP A 75 -2.51 -20.95 5.07
CA ASP A 75 -3.51 -21.24 6.12
C ASP A 75 -4.08 -22.67 6.05
N ARG A 76 -3.97 -23.35 4.88
CA ARG A 76 -4.48 -24.72 4.66
C ARG A 76 -3.43 -25.81 4.79
N ILE A 77 -2.17 -25.46 4.98
CA ILE A 77 -1.06 -26.41 5.04
C ILE A 77 -0.62 -26.54 6.52
N PRO A 78 -0.82 -27.71 7.16
CA PRO A 78 -0.55 -27.89 8.59
C PRO A 78 0.89 -27.54 9.02
N TYR A 79 1.87 -27.72 8.13
CA TYR A 79 3.27 -27.40 8.38
C TYR A 79 3.50 -25.94 8.80
N PHE A 80 2.73 -25.00 8.27
CA PHE A 80 2.93 -23.58 8.53
C PHE A 80 2.25 -23.08 9.82
N LYS A 81 1.43 -23.91 10.50
CA LYS A 81 0.80 -23.52 11.77
C LYS A 81 1.80 -23.09 12.84
N LYS A 82 3.01 -23.66 12.83
CA LYS A 82 4.10 -23.27 13.76
C LYS A 82 4.59 -21.82 13.61
N TYR A 83 4.25 -21.16 12.50
CA TYR A 83 4.58 -19.76 12.23
C TYR A 83 3.38 -18.84 12.41
N LYS A 84 2.19 -19.36 12.75
CA LYS A 84 1.00 -18.52 12.98
C LYS A 84 1.15 -17.83 14.34
N ILE A 85 0.95 -16.51 14.37
CA ILE A 85 1.14 -15.71 15.60
C ILE A 85 0.03 -16.04 16.62
N GLN A 86 -1.23 -15.98 16.19
CA GLN A 86 -2.40 -16.41 16.96
C GLN A 86 -2.90 -17.78 16.44
N ASP A 87 -2.20 -18.86 16.77
CA ASP A 87 -2.41 -20.22 16.26
C ASP A 87 -3.80 -20.85 16.54
N THR A 88 -4.48 -20.37 17.58
CA THR A 88 -5.85 -20.79 17.94
C THR A 88 -6.95 -20.12 17.12
N LYS A 89 -6.62 -19.11 16.31
CA LYS A 89 -7.59 -18.30 15.55
C LYS A 89 -7.30 -18.35 14.05
N ILE A 90 -7.90 -19.33 13.38
CA ILE A 90 -7.84 -19.46 11.91
C ILE A 90 -9.19 -19.02 11.34
N PRO A 91 -9.22 -18.11 10.36
CA PRO A 91 -10.47 -17.62 9.77
C PRO A 91 -11.20 -18.74 9.01
N SER A 92 -12.49 -18.89 9.28
CA SER A 92 -13.37 -19.83 8.58
C SER A 92 -13.61 -19.39 7.13
N ASN A 93 -14.02 -20.33 6.26
CA ASN A 93 -14.39 -20.00 4.87
C ASN A 93 -15.49 -18.94 4.79
N ALA A 94 -16.45 -18.96 5.73
CA ALA A 94 -17.51 -17.97 5.78
C ALA A 94 -16.96 -16.58 6.11
N GLU A 95 -16.08 -16.46 7.10
CA GLU A 95 -15.44 -15.17 7.45
C GLU A 95 -14.60 -14.62 6.31
N GLN A 96 -13.84 -15.48 5.63
CA GLN A 96 -13.05 -15.07 4.47
C GLN A 96 -13.93 -14.59 3.32
N TRP A 97 -15.06 -15.28 3.05
CA TRP A 97 -16.00 -14.87 2.01
C TRP A 97 -16.69 -13.55 2.35
N GLU A 98 -17.13 -13.36 3.60
CA GLU A 98 -17.72 -12.08 4.04
C GLU A 98 -16.71 -10.93 3.96
N CYS A 99 -15.47 -11.16 4.37
CA CYS A 99 -14.38 -10.19 4.24
C CYS A 99 -14.15 -9.83 2.77
N MET A 100 -14.00 -10.84 1.90
CA MET A 100 -13.74 -10.64 0.47
C MET A 100 -14.86 -9.86 -0.22
N LYS A 101 -16.14 -10.17 0.07
CA LYS A 101 -17.26 -9.40 -0.48
C LYS A 101 -17.19 -7.92 -0.08
N SER A 102 -16.91 -7.64 1.20
CA SER A 102 -16.82 -6.27 1.68
C SER A 102 -15.66 -5.51 1.04
N VAL A 103 -14.51 -6.17 0.88
CA VAL A 103 -13.33 -5.60 0.22
C VAL A 103 -13.63 -5.31 -1.25
N LEU A 104 -14.21 -6.26 -1.99
CA LEU A 104 -14.61 -6.04 -3.38
C LEU A 104 -15.63 -4.90 -3.52
N ILE A 105 -16.61 -4.81 -2.61
CA ILE A 105 -17.54 -3.67 -2.61
C ILE A 105 -16.79 -2.35 -2.40
N SER A 106 -15.83 -2.31 -1.47
CA SER A 106 -14.99 -1.12 -1.24
C SER A 106 -14.17 -0.76 -2.48
N HIS A 107 -13.51 -1.74 -3.09
CA HIS A 107 -12.67 -1.54 -4.29
C HIS A 107 -13.48 -0.93 -5.44
N PHE A 108 -14.66 -1.48 -5.73
CA PHE A 108 -15.48 -0.99 -6.84
C PHE A 108 -16.25 0.29 -6.52
N MET A 109 -16.70 0.51 -5.28
CA MET A 109 -17.57 1.65 -4.93
C MET A 109 -16.81 2.86 -4.37
N VAL A 110 -15.66 2.62 -3.73
CA VAL A 110 -14.88 3.66 -3.03
C VAL A 110 -13.59 3.96 -3.77
N GLU A 111 -12.84 2.94 -4.19
CA GLU A 111 -11.50 3.11 -4.75
C GLU A 111 -11.48 3.30 -6.26
N ALA A 112 -12.39 2.65 -6.99
CA ALA A 112 -12.48 2.78 -8.44
C ALA A 112 -12.71 4.24 -8.85
N PHE A 113 -13.58 4.98 -8.15
CA PHE A 113 -13.86 6.38 -8.45
C PHE A 113 -12.58 7.25 -8.45
N PRO A 114 -11.82 7.40 -7.35
CA PRO A 114 -10.60 8.20 -7.35
C PRO A 114 -9.53 7.67 -8.32
N ILE A 115 -9.46 6.35 -8.57
CA ILE A 115 -8.56 5.78 -9.59
C ILE A 115 -8.90 6.32 -10.99
N TRP A 116 -10.19 6.39 -11.35
CA TRP A 116 -10.62 6.92 -12.65
C TRP A 116 -10.33 8.42 -12.82
N PHE A 117 -10.39 9.20 -11.74
CA PHE A 117 -10.05 10.63 -11.76
C PHE A 117 -8.56 10.93 -11.54
N PHE A 118 -7.74 9.90 -11.27
CA PHE A 118 -6.32 10.07 -10.98
C PHE A 118 -5.56 10.69 -12.15
N HIS A 119 -5.79 10.22 -13.39
CA HIS A 119 -5.09 10.70 -14.57
C HIS A 119 -5.29 12.21 -14.84
N PRO A 120 -6.52 12.75 -14.95
CA PRO A 120 -6.72 14.17 -15.23
C PRO A 120 -6.12 15.08 -14.14
N ILE A 121 -6.18 14.68 -12.87
CA ILE A 121 -5.54 15.41 -11.77
C ILE A 121 -4.01 15.41 -11.96
N SER A 122 -3.44 14.23 -12.19
CA SER A 122 -2.00 14.03 -12.38
C SER A 122 -1.44 14.83 -13.56
N ALA A 123 -2.15 14.84 -14.69
CA ALA A 123 -1.79 15.64 -15.85
C ALA A 123 -1.82 17.15 -15.55
N LYS A 124 -2.86 17.62 -14.84
CA LYS A 124 -3.00 19.04 -14.47
C LYS A 124 -1.87 19.54 -13.55
N ILE A 125 -1.38 18.68 -12.67
CA ILE A 125 -0.30 19.03 -11.74
C ILE A 125 1.11 18.80 -12.33
N GLY A 126 1.22 18.37 -13.59
CA GLY A 126 2.49 18.22 -14.30
C GLY A 126 3.23 16.92 -14.01
N MET A 127 2.50 15.84 -13.68
CA MET A 127 3.09 14.50 -13.60
C MET A 127 3.54 14.05 -15.00
N SER A 128 4.69 13.38 -15.08
CA SER A 128 5.18 12.77 -16.33
C SER A 128 4.60 11.37 -16.51
N PHE A 129 4.25 11.05 -17.75
CA PHE A 129 3.77 9.73 -18.16
C PHE A 129 4.67 9.08 -19.22
N SER A 130 5.61 9.85 -19.74
CA SER A 130 6.34 9.52 -20.95
C SER A 130 7.54 8.61 -20.74
N VAL A 131 7.83 7.81 -21.77
CA VAL A 131 9.08 7.05 -21.84
C VAL A 131 10.23 7.94 -22.35
N PRO A 132 11.50 7.68 -21.96
CA PRO A 132 11.96 6.63 -21.06
C PRO A 132 11.60 6.90 -19.58
N PHE A 133 11.57 5.83 -18.78
CA PHE A 133 11.31 5.93 -17.35
C PHE A 133 12.43 6.66 -16.62
N PRO A 134 12.14 7.18 -15.41
CA PRO A 134 13.16 7.86 -14.63
C PRO A 134 14.28 6.93 -14.20
N SER A 135 15.44 7.50 -13.91
CA SER A 135 16.60 6.74 -13.43
C SER A 135 16.30 5.96 -12.15
N VAL A 136 16.95 4.81 -11.99
CA VAL A 136 16.78 3.94 -10.80
C VAL A 136 17.03 4.71 -9.50
N THR A 137 18.01 5.61 -9.47
CA THR A 137 18.28 6.46 -8.30
C THR A 137 17.09 7.33 -7.92
N LYS A 138 16.42 7.93 -8.91
CA LYS A 138 15.22 8.74 -8.67
C LYS A 138 14.07 7.89 -8.18
N VAL A 139 13.86 6.72 -8.79
CA VAL A 139 12.85 5.74 -8.37
C VAL A 139 13.06 5.38 -6.89
N LEU A 140 14.26 4.93 -6.52
CA LEU A 140 14.57 4.53 -5.15
C LEU A 140 14.42 5.68 -4.14
N PHE A 141 14.89 6.88 -4.49
CA PHE A 141 14.73 8.07 -3.65
C PHE A 141 13.25 8.39 -3.40
N GLN A 142 12.44 8.47 -4.46
CA GLN A 142 11.03 8.84 -4.33
C GLN A 142 10.21 7.74 -3.62
N LEU A 143 10.53 6.45 -3.86
CA LEU A 143 9.91 5.35 -3.11
C LEU A 143 10.22 5.45 -1.62
N GLY A 144 11.49 5.66 -1.24
CA GLY A 144 11.88 5.82 0.16
C GLY A 144 11.21 7.04 0.82
N LEU A 145 11.13 8.16 0.09
CA LEU A 145 10.42 9.36 0.53
C LEU A 145 8.93 9.09 0.78
N PHE A 146 8.24 8.42 -0.15
CA PHE A 146 6.82 8.12 -0.01
C PHE A 146 6.53 7.14 1.10
N PHE A 147 7.41 6.16 1.35
CA PHE A 147 7.33 5.31 2.54
C PHE A 147 7.36 6.13 3.84
N VAL A 148 8.27 7.10 3.95
CA VAL A 148 8.39 7.94 5.17
C VAL A 148 7.17 8.87 5.32
N MET A 149 6.72 9.47 4.21
CA MET A 149 5.56 10.38 4.21
C MET A 149 4.27 9.65 4.56
N GLU A 150 4.01 8.49 3.94
CA GLU A 150 2.82 7.70 4.20
C GLU A 150 2.85 7.09 5.61
N ASP A 151 4.00 6.60 6.08
CA ASP A 151 4.12 6.04 7.44
C ASP A 151 3.80 7.10 8.51
N ALA A 152 4.25 8.34 8.32
CA ALA A 152 3.90 9.45 9.18
C ALA A 152 2.39 9.74 9.16
N TRP A 153 1.80 9.87 7.96
CA TRP A 153 0.35 10.09 7.83
C TRP A 153 -0.45 8.96 8.48
N HIS A 154 -0.10 7.72 8.16
CA HIS A 154 -0.73 6.53 8.67
C HIS A 154 -0.67 6.48 10.18
N TYR A 155 0.50 6.68 10.81
CA TYR A 155 0.63 6.63 12.26
C TYR A 155 -0.34 7.59 12.97
N TRP A 156 -0.39 8.85 12.54
CA TRP A 156 -1.23 9.86 13.18
C TRP A 156 -2.71 9.61 12.91
N LEU A 157 -3.06 9.27 11.67
CA LEU A 157 -4.43 8.92 11.30
C LEU A 157 -4.90 7.71 12.10
N HIS A 158 -4.12 6.64 12.11
CA HIS A 158 -4.43 5.37 12.77
C HIS A 158 -4.57 5.57 14.28
N ARG A 159 -3.63 6.27 14.92
CA ARG A 159 -3.75 6.62 16.34
C ARG A 159 -4.99 7.48 16.62
N GLY A 160 -5.30 8.43 15.74
CA GLY A 160 -6.51 9.26 15.83
C GLY A 160 -7.79 8.44 15.67
N MET A 161 -7.78 7.44 14.78
CA MET A 161 -8.89 6.52 14.56
C MET A 161 -9.21 5.64 15.78
N HIS A 162 -8.26 5.45 16.69
CA HIS A 162 -8.50 4.81 17.99
C HIS A 162 -9.16 5.72 19.04
N TYR A 163 -9.45 6.98 18.71
CA TYR A 163 -10.12 7.89 19.63
C TYR A 163 -11.64 7.70 19.61
N GLY A 164 -12.20 7.21 20.72
CA GLY A 164 -13.61 7.29 21.10
C GLY A 164 -14.63 7.07 19.98
N VAL A 165 -15.08 8.17 19.37
CA VAL A 165 -16.10 8.16 18.30
C VAL A 165 -15.56 7.58 16.99
N PHE A 166 -14.32 7.89 16.61
CA PHE A 166 -13.73 7.38 15.38
C PHE A 166 -13.52 5.87 15.48
N TYR A 167 -13.10 5.39 16.64
CA TYR A 167 -12.98 3.94 16.85
C TYR A 167 -14.34 3.28 16.72
N LYS A 168 -15.33 3.74 17.50
CA LYS A 168 -16.65 3.10 17.58
C LYS A 168 -17.36 3.01 16.23
N TYR A 169 -17.27 4.05 15.40
CA TYR A 169 -18.07 4.17 14.18
C TYR A 169 -17.31 3.90 12.89
N ILE A 170 -15.98 3.99 12.89
CA ILE A 170 -15.15 3.85 11.68
C ILE A 170 -14.20 2.66 11.85
N HIS A 171 -13.24 2.77 12.77
CA HIS A 171 -12.11 1.84 12.83
C HIS A 171 -12.44 0.48 13.47
N LYS A 172 -13.53 0.38 14.22
CA LYS A 172 -14.00 -0.89 14.80
C LYS A 172 -14.29 -1.95 13.73
N GLN A 173 -14.65 -1.56 12.51
CA GLN A 173 -14.83 -2.51 11.40
C GLN A 173 -13.51 -3.19 11.05
N HIS A 174 -12.42 -2.42 10.94
CA HIS A 174 -11.08 -2.96 10.70
C HIS A 174 -10.65 -3.93 11.80
N HIS A 175 -10.95 -3.57 13.05
CA HIS A 175 -10.73 -4.39 14.25
C HIS A 175 -11.71 -5.55 14.45
N ARG A 176 -12.58 -5.86 13.46
CA ARG A 176 -13.53 -6.99 13.57
C ARG A 176 -12.80 -8.32 13.85
N TYR A 177 -11.62 -8.49 13.28
CA TYR A 177 -10.80 -9.68 13.43
C TYR A 177 -9.61 -9.37 14.34
N ALA A 178 -9.65 -9.88 15.57
CA ALA A 178 -8.57 -9.72 16.55
C ALA A 178 -7.29 -10.50 16.16
N ALA A 179 -7.43 -11.54 15.32
CA ALA A 179 -6.33 -12.16 14.60
C ALA A 179 -6.52 -11.82 13.11
N PRO A 180 -5.70 -10.91 12.56
CA PRO A 180 -5.82 -10.52 11.18
C PRO A 180 -5.41 -11.67 10.25
N PHE A 181 -5.89 -11.60 9.01
CA PHE A 181 -5.45 -12.45 7.91
C PHE A 181 -5.36 -11.58 6.66
N SER A 182 -4.65 -12.05 5.63
CA SER A 182 -4.24 -11.19 4.50
C SER A 182 -5.34 -10.30 3.89
N LEU A 183 -6.57 -10.82 3.76
CA LEU A 183 -7.73 -10.09 3.21
C LEU A 183 -8.23 -8.96 4.11
N THR A 184 -7.89 -8.94 5.40
CA THR A 184 -8.33 -7.90 6.32
C THR A 184 -7.53 -6.61 6.15
N ALA A 185 -6.43 -6.63 5.36
CA ALA A 185 -5.60 -5.47 5.09
C ALA A 185 -6.37 -4.26 4.54
N GLU A 186 -7.38 -4.51 3.71
CA GLU A 186 -8.29 -3.46 3.19
C GLU A 186 -9.74 -3.68 3.64
N TYR A 187 -9.97 -4.51 4.65
CA TYR A 187 -11.28 -4.64 5.28
C TYR A 187 -11.49 -3.48 6.26
N ALA A 188 -11.99 -2.36 5.76
CA ALA A 188 -12.20 -1.15 6.55
C ALA A 188 -13.48 -0.41 6.18
N HIS A 189 -13.85 0.57 7.00
CA HIS A 189 -14.98 1.44 6.73
C HIS A 189 -14.65 2.37 5.54
N PRO A 190 -15.58 2.72 4.63
CA PRO A 190 -15.30 3.55 3.45
C PRO A 190 -14.58 4.88 3.74
N VAL A 191 -14.92 5.53 4.86
CA VAL A 191 -14.25 6.77 5.30
C VAL A 191 -12.78 6.53 5.65
N GLU A 192 -12.47 5.40 6.29
CA GLU A 192 -11.10 5.02 6.61
C GLU A 192 -10.30 4.73 5.34
N VAL A 193 -10.88 3.96 4.42
CA VAL A 193 -10.29 3.68 3.09
C VAL A 193 -9.96 4.99 2.36
N ALA A 194 -10.90 5.95 2.34
CA ALA A 194 -10.67 7.24 1.70
C ALA A 194 -9.53 8.04 2.36
N LEU A 195 -9.47 8.07 3.70
CA LEU A 195 -8.43 8.79 4.45
C LEU A 195 -7.05 8.13 4.32
N LEU A 196 -6.99 6.80 4.26
CA LEU A 196 -5.77 6.06 3.93
C LEU A 196 -5.33 6.35 2.49
N GLY A 197 -6.28 6.40 1.54
CA GLY A 197 -6.02 6.79 0.15
C GLY A 197 -5.43 8.20 0.00
N VAL A 198 -5.85 9.16 0.83
CA VAL A 198 -5.24 10.51 0.89
C VAL A 198 -3.76 10.43 1.29
N GLY A 199 -3.40 9.56 2.23
CA GLY A 199 -2.00 9.30 2.59
C GLY A 199 -1.23 8.65 1.45
N THR A 200 -1.73 7.52 0.96
CA THR A 200 -1.05 6.69 -0.03
C THR A 200 -0.88 7.38 -1.37
N VAL A 201 -1.91 8.06 -1.89
CA VAL A 201 -1.87 8.66 -3.24
C VAL A 201 -1.86 10.18 -3.18
N GLY A 202 -2.58 10.78 -2.21
CA GLY A 202 -2.64 12.23 -2.08
C GLY A 202 -1.30 12.88 -1.71
N LEU A 203 -0.47 12.26 -0.86
CA LEU A 203 0.85 12.80 -0.51
C LEU A 203 1.83 12.80 -1.69
N PRO A 204 1.98 11.72 -2.50
CA PRO A 204 2.74 11.80 -3.74
C PRO A 204 2.21 12.85 -4.74
N LEU A 205 0.88 13.01 -4.85
CA LEU A 205 0.29 14.06 -5.69
C LEU A 205 0.64 15.46 -5.18
N LEU A 206 0.61 15.68 -3.87
CA LEU A 206 1.01 16.93 -3.24
C LEU A 206 2.50 17.22 -3.49
N TRP A 207 3.35 16.20 -3.35
CA TRP A 207 4.77 16.28 -3.72
C TRP A 207 4.95 16.70 -5.18
N CYS A 208 4.24 16.06 -6.11
CA CYS A 208 4.27 16.41 -7.53
C CYS A 208 3.77 17.82 -7.80
N TYR A 209 2.73 18.27 -7.12
CA TYR A 209 2.20 19.63 -7.30
C TYR A 209 3.26 20.71 -7.04
N PHE A 210 4.08 20.53 -5.99
CA PHE A 210 5.14 21.45 -5.64
C PHE A 210 6.42 21.28 -6.46
N THR A 211 6.83 20.03 -6.74
CA THR A 211 8.12 19.75 -7.38
C THR A 211 8.04 19.66 -8.90
N ARG A 212 6.85 19.37 -9.43
CA ARG A 212 6.63 18.96 -10.84
C ARG A 212 7.52 17.80 -11.26
N ASP A 213 7.94 16.99 -10.28
CA ASP A 213 8.94 15.96 -10.45
C ASP A 213 8.45 14.60 -9.97
N LEU A 214 7.48 14.04 -10.70
CA LEU A 214 6.94 12.70 -10.43
C LEU A 214 6.56 12.02 -11.74
N HIS A 215 6.79 10.71 -11.80
CA HIS A 215 6.45 9.90 -12.95
C HIS A 215 5.40 8.85 -12.59
N LEU A 216 4.45 8.59 -13.47
CA LEU A 216 3.35 7.62 -13.23
C LEU A 216 3.87 6.22 -12.86
N PHE A 217 4.92 5.76 -13.53
CA PHE A 217 5.60 4.49 -13.23
C PHE A 217 6.07 4.39 -11.76
N ILE A 218 6.57 5.49 -11.17
CA ILE A 218 6.96 5.51 -9.75
C ILE A 218 5.74 5.33 -8.86
N ILE A 219 4.59 5.92 -9.22
CA ILE A 219 3.34 5.73 -8.48
C ILE A 219 2.83 4.29 -8.57
N SER A 220 2.93 3.65 -9.74
CA SER A 220 2.55 2.23 -9.84
C SER A 220 3.43 1.32 -8.99
N LEU A 221 4.75 1.58 -8.94
CA LEU A 221 5.66 0.84 -8.07
C LEU A 221 5.36 1.11 -6.59
N TRP A 222 5.15 2.38 -6.23
CA TRP A 222 4.81 2.80 -4.88
C TRP A 222 3.54 2.12 -4.37
N VAL A 223 2.43 2.21 -5.11
CA VAL A 223 1.17 1.58 -4.72
C VAL A 223 1.32 0.06 -4.62
N SER A 224 2.04 -0.58 -5.55
CA SER A 224 2.31 -2.01 -5.49
C SER A 224 3.08 -2.41 -4.22
N LEU A 225 4.14 -1.68 -3.88
CA LEU A 225 4.93 -1.92 -2.66
C LEU A 225 4.11 -1.68 -1.40
N ARG A 226 3.27 -0.64 -1.39
CA ARG A 226 2.36 -0.38 -0.27
C ARG A 226 1.35 -1.52 -0.12
N LEU A 227 0.70 -1.98 -1.17
CA LEU A 227 -0.22 -3.14 -1.10
C LEU A 227 0.50 -4.38 -0.55
N PHE A 228 1.71 -4.64 -1.04
CA PHE A 228 2.52 -5.77 -0.57
C PHE A 228 2.79 -5.70 0.93
N GLN A 229 3.22 -4.54 1.43
CA GLN A 229 3.49 -4.35 2.85
C GLN A 229 2.22 -4.47 3.69
N ALA A 230 1.11 -3.85 3.26
CA ALA A 230 -0.14 -3.87 4.02
C ALA A 230 -0.66 -5.32 4.17
N VAL A 231 -0.69 -6.08 3.07
CA VAL A 231 -1.11 -7.48 3.10
C VAL A 231 -0.15 -8.35 3.93
N ASP A 232 1.16 -8.10 3.85
CA ASP A 232 2.17 -8.80 4.65
C ASP A 232 1.98 -8.58 6.15
N ALA A 233 1.76 -7.32 6.56
CA ALA A 233 1.51 -6.94 7.95
C ALA A 233 0.22 -7.56 8.52
N HIS A 234 -0.76 -7.88 7.68
CA HIS A 234 -2.01 -8.53 8.09
C HIS A 234 -2.00 -10.06 7.93
N SER A 235 -0.90 -10.66 7.46
CA SER A 235 -0.85 -12.09 7.16
C SER A 235 -1.13 -12.99 8.38
N GLY A 236 -0.81 -12.49 9.59
CA GLY A 236 -0.88 -13.25 10.84
C GLY A 236 0.20 -14.32 10.96
N TYR A 237 1.29 -14.19 10.20
CA TYR A 237 2.40 -15.13 10.16
C TYR A 237 3.74 -14.48 10.47
N GLU A 238 4.53 -15.15 11.31
CA GLU A 238 5.89 -14.75 11.66
C GLU A 238 6.88 -15.84 11.26
N PHE A 239 7.65 -15.59 10.20
CA PHE A 239 8.65 -16.50 9.69
C PHE A 239 10.06 -16.09 10.09
N PRO A 240 11.02 -17.03 10.17
CA PRO A 240 12.43 -16.69 10.35
C PRO A 240 13.03 -15.74 9.31
N TRP A 241 12.36 -15.55 8.17
CA TRP A 241 12.74 -14.65 7.08
C TRP A 241 11.79 -13.45 6.92
N SER A 242 10.90 -13.18 7.88
CA SER A 242 10.15 -11.93 7.94
C SER A 242 11.11 -10.73 7.89
N LEU A 243 10.73 -9.68 7.18
CA LEU A 243 11.65 -8.57 6.85
C LEU A 243 12.23 -7.88 8.09
N HIS A 244 11.49 -7.85 9.21
CA HIS A 244 11.99 -7.23 10.44
C HIS A 244 13.22 -7.92 11.04
N HIS A 245 13.48 -9.19 10.69
CA HIS A 245 14.68 -9.90 11.15
C HIS A 245 15.94 -9.35 10.49
N PHE A 246 15.81 -8.74 9.31
CA PHE A 246 16.91 -8.10 8.57
C PHE A 246 16.90 -6.57 8.72
N LEU A 247 15.71 -5.98 8.89
CA LEU A 247 15.49 -4.54 9.11
C LEU A 247 14.71 -4.35 10.44
N PRO A 248 15.39 -4.29 11.59
CA PRO A 248 14.72 -4.32 12.92
C PRO A 248 13.70 -3.23 13.19
N PHE A 249 13.77 -2.11 12.46
CA PHE A 249 12.81 -1.02 12.57
C PHE A 249 11.57 -1.21 11.67
N TRP A 250 11.51 -2.28 10.87
CA TRP A 250 10.34 -2.63 10.06
C TRP A 250 9.21 -3.16 10.94
N ALA A 251 8.01 -2.62 10.76
CA ALA A 251 6.79 -3.13 11.35
C ALA A 251 6.26 -4.28 10.47
N GLY A 252 6.45 -5.51 10.95
CA GLY A 252 5.99 -6.72 10.29
C GLY A 252 4.62 -7.17 10.79
N ALA A 253 4.27 -8.41 10.45
CA ALA A 253 3.03 -9.03 10.92
C ALA A 253 2.97 -9.11 12.45
N ASP A 254 4.08 -9.38 13.14
CA ASP A 254 4.16 -9.40 14.60
C ASP A 254 3.65 -8.09 15.25
N HIS A 255 4.07 -6.93 14.72
CA HIS A 255 3.77 -5.63 15.28
C HIS A 255 2.28 -5.30 15.12
N HIS A 256 1.74 -5.61 13.95
CA HIS A 256 0.35 -5.32 13.62
C HIS A 256 -0.63 -6.36 14.18
N ASP A 257 -0.20 -7.62 14.32
CA ASP A 257 -0.98 -8.65 15.01
C ASP A 257 -1.14 -8.30 16.51
N GLU A 258 -0.08 -7.83 17.18
CA GLU A 258 -0.19 -7.30 18.56
C GLU A 258 -1.17 -6.12 18.64
N HIS A 259 -1.17 -5.23 17.63
CA HIS A 259 -2.14 -4.14 17.53
C HIS A 259 -3.59 -4.64 17.49
N HIS A 260 -3.90 -5.59 16.62
CA HIS A 260 -5.23 -6.21 16.51
C HIS A 260 -5.62 -7.02 17.75
N GLN A 261 -4.65 -7.65 18.42
CA GLN A 261 -4.90 -8.46 19.61
C GLN A 261 -5.29 -7.58 20.82
N TYR A 262 -4.60 -6.46 21.01
CA TYR A 262 -4.77 -5.61 22.20
C TYR A 262 -5.63 -4.37 21.96
N PHE A 263 -5.96 -4.05 20.70
CA PHE A 263 -6.77 -2.90 20.29
C PHE A 263 -6.21 -1.53 20.72
N ILE A 264 -4.95 -1.47 21.15
CA ILE A 264 -4.29 -0.25 21.60
C ILE A 264 -2.77 -0.34 21.44
N GLY A 265 -2.17 0.72 20.94
CA GLY A 265 -0.73 0.80 20.67
C GLY A 265 -0.32 0.17 19.34
N SER A 266 0.97 0.18 19.01
CA SER A 266 1.52 -0.34 17.75
C SER A 266 0.81 0.22 16.51
N TYR A 267 0.68 1.55 16.44
CA TYR A 267 -0.07 2.24 15.38
C TYR A 267 0.70 2.41 14.07
N ALA A 268 2.02 2.23 14.09
CA ALA A 268 2.85 2.43 12.91
C ALA A 268 2.55 1.41 11.81
N SER A 269 2.70 1.85 10.57
CA SER A 269 2.37 1.04 9.40
C SER A 269 3.58 0.27 8.89
N SER A 270 4.65 0.98 8.53
CA SER A 270 5.84 0.43 7.89
C SER A 270 7.03 0.42 8.84
N PHE A 271 7.17 1.44 9.68
CA PHE A 271 8.34 1.61 10.54
C PHE A 271 7.97 1.80 12.01
N ARG A 272 8.55 0.98 12.89
CA ARG A 272 8.28 1.00 14.34
C ARG A 272 8.71 2.28 15.06
N TRP A 273 9.40 3.21 14.38
CA TRP A 273 10.00 4.38 15.03
C TRP A 273 8.98 5.26 15.74
N TRP A 274 7.76 5.39 15.23
CA TRP A 274 6.77 6.30 15.83
C TRP A 274 6.28 5.72 17.15
N ASP A 275 5.98 4.41 17.16
CA ASP A 275 5.62 3.71 18.39
C ASP A 275 6.75 3.69 19.39
N PHE A 276 7.99 3.49 18.96
CA PHE A 276 9.16 3.52 19.82
C PHE A 276 9.39 4.90 20.46
N VAL A 277 9.37 5.97 19.65
CA VAL A 277 9.63 7.35 20.08
C VAL A 277 8.52 7.85 21.00
N LEU A 278 7.25 7.56 20.67
CA LEU A 278 6.10 8.02 21.43
C LEU A 278 5.66 7.05 22.54
N GLY A 279 6.35 5.91 22.67
CA GLY A 279 6.09 4.89 23.68
C GLY A 279 4.76 4.17 23.49
N THR A 280 4.24 4.08 22.27
CA THR A 280 2.93 3.49 21.98
C THR A 280 2.99 2.01 21.59
N GLU A 281 4.10 1.30 21.75
CA GLU A 281 4.18 -0.15 21.50
C GLU A 281 3.11 -0.96 22.26
N ALA A 282 2.39 -1.85 21.58
CA ALA A 282 1.34 -2.68 22.16
C ALA A 282 1.89 -3.82 23.06
N GLY A 283 0.96 -4.53 23.69
CA GLY A 283 1.24 -5.78 24.39
C GLY A 283 2.09 -5.67 25.68
N PRO A 284 2.40 -6.82 26.30
CA PRO A 284 3.10 -6.89 27.58
C PRO A 284 4.52 -6.32 27.51
N LYS A 285 5.22 -6.54 26.39
CA LYS A 285 6.58 -6.01 26.17
C LYS A 285 6.58 -4.49 26.11
N GLY A 286 5.68 -3.90 25.30
CA GLY A 286 5.52 -2.45 25.21
C GLY A 286 5.10 -1.83 26.55
N LYS A 287 4.19 -2.48 27.28
CA LYS A 287 3.79 -2.05 28.63
C LYS A 287 4.97 -2.02 29.61
N LYS A 288 5.73 -3.11 29.68
CA LYS A 288 6.90 -3.19 30.57
C LYS A 288 7.97 -2.15 30.22
N SER A 289 8.26 -1.96 28.92
CA SER A 289 9.19 -0.93 28.42
C SER A 289 8.77 0.48 28.88
N ARG A 290 7.47 0.81 28.84
CA ARG A 290 6.95 2.07 29.37
C ARG A 290 7.15 2.20 30.88
N GLU A 291 6.80 1.17 31.65
CA GLU A 291 6.93 1.16 33.11
C GLU A 291 8.39 1.36 33.54
N ASP A 292 9.33 0.67 32.90
CA ASP A 292 10.77 0.80 33.15
C ASP A 292 11.27 2.22 32.84
N LYS A 293 10.86 2.81 31.72
CA LYS A 293 11.19 4.21 31.36
C LYS A 293 10.60 5.21 32.36
N MET A 294 9.37 4.98 32.84
CA MET A 294 8.74 5.83 33.85
C MET A 294 9.48 5.77 35.18
N LYS A 295 9.87 4.57 35.63
CA LYS A 295 10.66 4.37 36.85
C LYS A 295 12.01 5.06 36.77
N ALA A 296 12.76 4.86 35.69
CA ALA A 296 14.06 5.52 35.50
C ALA A 296 13.96 7.06 35.46
N ARG A 297 12.88 7.61 34.89
CA ARG A 297 12.62 9.07 34.90
C ARG A 297 12.27 9.59 36.30
N ALA A 298 11.54 8.80 37.11
CA ALA A 298 11.23 9.16 38.48
C ALA A 298 12.49 9.17 39.35
N GLU A 299 13.34 8.14 39.23
CA GLU A 299 14.62 8.05 39.95
C GLU A 299 15.55 9.23 39.63
N LYS A 300 15.64 9.65 38.36
CA LYS A 300 16.42 10.82 37.94
C LYS A 300 15.90 12.17 38.46
N LYS A 301 14.63 12.27 38.86
CA LYS A 301 14.06 13.50 39.44
C LYS A 301 14.31 13.61 40.95
N VAL A 302 14.69 12.50 41.59
CA VAL A 302 14.94 12.41 43.04
C VAL A 302 16.43 12.62 43.36
N GLN A 303 17.32 12.47 42.37
CA GLN A 303 18.73 12.84 42.42
C GLN A 303 18.94 14.31 42.05
#